data_AF-A0A955BKX5-F1
#
_entry.id   AF-A0A955BKX5-F1
#
_cell.length_a   1.000
_cell.length_b   1.000
_cell.length_c   1.000
_cell.angle_alpha   90.00
_cell.angle_beta   90.00
_cell.angle_gamma   90.00
#
_symmetry.space_group_name_H-M   'P 1'
#
loop_
_entity.id
_entity.type
_entity.pdbx_description
1 polymer ?
#
loop_
_entity_poly.entity_id
_entity_poly.type
_entity_poly.pdbx_seq_one_letter_code
_entity_poly.pdbx_strand_id
1 'polypeptide(L)'
;MTQRFSVRRVAVLIAMEGSWESSVIRGIADYAQNHGHWHLLIDPRDHDLRSALPDLWEGDGIIARISSRMQLDQIRDRGVPTVNIDTVFEGTKGISDVITDERQRAELAFSHLRDRGFERFAYFAPPSRQYSSKRGREFIATVRQAGFDCREYKPGYRAGRKIGWEEQQRRVSGWLDSLPFPVAIFTVDAHRGRQLAEICHLRQIRVPDQVAILAGDTDELMCDVSTPPLSSVAAAGQRLGYEALALLDRLIQGEKPPREPLMVPLQGVISRQSTDILAIDDETVVRALRFIRTHAFQDIVVKDILREIPVSRRCLEIQFRNYLGRSPAEEIRRVRLEKGRELLALSTMSISEIATSCGFANATRFGVAFRKRFGQTPLAYRKETVKS
;
A
#
# COMPACT_ATOMS: atom_id res chain seq x y z
N MET A 1 -28.44 -23.28 -37.55
CA MET A 1 -27.81 -23.81 -36.32
C MET A 1 -27.17 -22.67 -35.58
N THR A 2 -27.83 -22.18 -34.52
CA THR A 2 -27.26 -21.17 -33.61
C THR A 2 -26.12 -21.83 -32.83
N GLN A 3 -24.87 -21.42 -33.07
CA GLN A 3 -23.75 -21.78 -32.20
C GLN A 3 -24.11 -21.32 -30.79
N ARG A 4 -24.40 -22.26 -29.89
CA ARG A 4 -24.48 -21.98 -28.46
C ARG A 4 -23.06 -21.60 -28.02
N PHE A 5 -22.81 -20.32 -27.81
CA PHE A 5 -21.60 -19.87 -27.15
C PHE A 5 -21.57 -20.51 -25.76
N SER A 6 -20.50 -21.24 -25.44
CA SER A 6 -20.28 -21.77 -24.10
C SER A 6 -19.86 -20.60 -23.22
N VAL A 7 -20.74 -20.17 -22.30
CA VAL A 7 -20.48 -19.08 -21.37
C VAL A 7 -19.83 -19.67 -20.12
N ARG A 8 -18.63 -19.19 -19.76
CA ARG A 8 -17.96 -19.60 -18.52
C ARG A 8 -18.61 -18.91 -17.33
N ARG A 9 -19.10 -19.68 -16.37
CA ARG A 9 -19.79 -19.21 -15.16
C ARG A 9 -18.80 -19.17 -14.00
N VAL A 10 -18.36 -17.99 -13.61
CA VAL A 10 -17.39 -17.81 -12.52
C VAL A 10 -18.04 -17.07 -11.36
N ALA A 11 -17.83 -17.55 -10.14
CA ALA A 11 -18.21 -16.83 -8.93
C ALA A 11 -17.03 -16.00 -8.42
N VAL A 12 -17.30 -14.75 -8.04
CA VAL A 12 -16.33 -13.81 -7.50
C VAL A 12 -16.73 -13.47 -6.07
N LEU A 13 -16.15 -14.18 -5.10
CA LEU A 13 -16.41 -14.05 -3.67
C LEU A 13 -15.49 -12.98 -3.05
N ILE A 14 -15.71 -11.73 -3.45
CA ILE A 14 -14.96 -10.56 -2.98
C ILE A 14 -15.97 -9.50 -2.55
N ALA A 15 -16.04 -9.26 -1.25
CA ALA A 15 -16.92 -8.24 -0.68
C ALA A 15 -16.52 -6.84 -1.14
N MET A 16 -17.45 -6.06 -1.70
CA MET A 16 -17.19 -4.68 -2.15
C MET A 16 -17.17 -3.68 -0.99
N GLU A 17 -16.22 -3.84 -0.07
CA GLU A 17 -16.14 -3.08 1.19
C GLU A 17 -15.16 -1.89 1.12
N GLY A 18 -14.28 -1.85 0.11
CA GLY A 18 -13.26 -0.83 -0.04
C GLY A 18 -12.80 -0.60 -1.48
N SER A 19 -11.86 0.33 -1.62
CA SER A 19 -11.29 0.70 -2.92
C SER A 19 -10.41 -0.39 -3.52
N TRP A 20 -9.71 -1.19 -2.70
CA TRP A 20 -8.90 -2.31 -3.18
C TRP A 20 -9.75 -3.41 -3.83
N GLU A 21 -10.83 -3.84 -3.18
CA GLU A 21 -11.73 -4.87 -3.70
C GLU A 21 -12.40 -4.42 -5.00
N SER A 22 -12.79 -3.15 -5.07
CA SER A 22 -13.31 -2.54 -6.29
C SER A 22 -12.29 -2.57 -7.43
N SER A 23 -11.01 -2.29 -7.13
CA SER A 23 -9.92 -2.37 -8.12
C SER A 23 -9.72 -3.81 -8.61
N VAL A 24 -9.76 -4.80 -7.72
CA VAL A 24 -9.68 -6.23 -8.11
C VAL A 24 -10.82 -6.63 -9.05
N ILE A 25 -12.06 -6.27 -8.72
CA ILE A 25 -13.22 -6.59 -9.57
C ILE A 25 -13.12 -5.94 -10.94
N ARG A 26 -12.59 -4.70 -11.04
CA ARG A 26 -12.30 -4.06 -12.33
C ARG A 26 -11.31 -4.89 -13.16
N GLY A 27 -10.24 -5.39 -12.55
CA GLY A 27 -9.26 -6.25 -13.23
C GLY A 27 -9.85 -7.55 -13.76
N ILE A 28 -10.73 -8.19 -12.98
CA ILE A 28 -11.48 -9.37 -13.40
C ILE A 28 -12.36 -9.04 -14.62
N ALA A 29 -13.09 -7.92 -14.56
CA ALA A 29 -13.94 -7.46 -15.66
C ALA A 29 -13.12 -7.15 -16.92
N ASP A 30 -11.95 -6.53 -16.77
CA ASP A 30 -11.06 -6.20 -17.88
C ASP A 30 -10.56 -7.45 -18.60
N TYR A 31 -10.14 -8.49 -17.86
CA TYR A 31 -9.78 -9.76 -18.49
C TYR A 31 -10.98 -10.38 -19.23
N ALA A 32 -12.15 -10.42 -18.57
CA ALA A 32 -13.36 -11.01 -19.11
C ALA A 32 -13.83 -10.34 -20.42
N GLN A 33 -13.80 -9.01 -20.48
CA GLN A 33 -14.19 -8.25 -21.68
C GLN A 33 -13.28 -8.52 -22.89
N ASN A 34 -12.03 -8.90 -22.65
CA ASN A 34 -11.04 -9.13 -23.69
C ASN A 34 -10.89 -10.61 -24.08
N HIS A 35 -11.47 -11.57 -23.34
CA HIS A 35 -11.16 -13.00 -23.48
C HIS A 35 -12.38 -13.94 -23.46
N GLY A 36 -13.33 -13.75 -24.37
CA GLY A 36 -14.47 -14.67 -24.55
C GLY A 36 -15.70 -14.29 -23.73
N HIS A 37 -16.64 -15.23 -23.56
CA HIS A 37 -17.93 -14.95 -22.92
C HIS A 37 -17.95 -15.45 -21.48
N TRP A 38 -18.10 -14.51 -20.55
CA TRP A 38 -18.09 -14.77 -19.11
C TRP A 38 -19.41 -14.34 -18.48
N HIS A 39 -19.90 -15.16 -17.56
CA HIS A 39 -20.94 -14.80 -16.61
C HIS A 39 -20.32 -14.74 -15.21
N LEU A 40 -20.14 -13.52 -14.70
CA LEU A 40 -19.54 -13.27 -13.38
C LEU A 40 -20.65 -13.13 -12.34
N LEU A 41 -20.74 -14.09 -11.41
CA LEU A 41 -21.57 -13.97 -10.21
C LEU A 41 -20.76 -13.23 -9.14
N ILE A 42 -20.96 -11.92 -9.02
CA ILE A 42 -20.19 -11.05 -8.14
C ILE A 42 -20.83 -11.00 -6.75
N ASP A 43 -20.04 -11.34 -5.74
CA ASP A 43 -20.33 -11.23 -4.31
C ASP A 43 -21.75 -11.67 -3.90
N PRO A 44 -22.18 -12.91 -4.25
CA PRO A 44 -23.43 -13.44 -3.76
C PRO A 44 -23.40 -13.49 -2.22
N ARG A 45 -24.47 -13.01 -1.59
CA ARG A 45 -24.61 -12.95 -0.13
C ARG A 45 -25.65 -13.96 0.35
N ASP A 46 -25.35 -14.62 1.47
CA ASP A 46 -26.34 -15.41 2.19
C ASP A 46 -27.29 -14.52 3.03
N HIS A 47 -28.25 -15.14 3.72
CA HIS A 47 -29.17 -14.47 4.64
C HIS A 47 -28.51 -13.66 5.77
N ASP A 48 -27.27 -13.98 6.13
CA ASP A 48 -26.47 -13.30 7.15
C ASP A 48 -25.53 -12.25 6.52
N LEU A 49 -25.75 -11.92 5.24
CA LEU A 49 -24.94 -10.98 4.44
C LEU A 49 -23.47 -11.39 4.30
N ARG A 50 -23.16 -12.69 4.43
CA ARG A 50 -21.81 -13.22 4.21
C ARG A 50 -21.62 -13.59 2.74
N SER A 51 -20.45 -13.29 2.18
CA SER A 51 -20.09 -13.72 0.83
C SER A 51 -20.04 -15.25 0.76
N ALA A 52 -21.03 -15.84 0.08
CA ALA A 52 -21.24 -17.28 0.05
C ALA A 52 -21.86 -17.70 -1.29
N LEU A 53 -21.48 -18.87 -1.79
CA LEU A 53 -22.06 -19.42 -3.00
C LEU A 53 -23.50 -19.89 -2.72
N PRO A 54 -24.45 -19.62 -3.64
CA PRO A 54 -25.78 -20.22 -3.55
C PRO A 54 -25.69 -21.76 -3.51
N ASP A 55 -26.57 -22.42 -2.75
CA ASP A 55 -26.51 -23.87 -2.51
C ASP A 55 -26.45 -24.68 -3.81
N LEU A 56 -27.28 -24.33 -4.79
CA LEU A 56 -27.37 -25.01 -6.10
C LEU A 56 -26.58 -24.29 -7.20
N TRP A 57 -25.57 -23.49 -6.85
CA TRP A 57 -24.74 -22.83 -7.85
C TRP A 57 -23.83 -23.84 -8.56
N GLU A 58 -24.03 -23.95 -9.87
CA GLU A 58 -23.17 -24.68 -10.79
C GLU A 58 -22.38 -23.67 -11.63
N GLY A 59 -21.06 -23.79 -11.63
CA GLY A 59 -20.19 -22.97 -12.45
C GLY A 59 -18.85 -23.63 -12.69
N ASP A 60 -18.00 -22.95 -13.45
CA ASP A 60 -16.74 -23.49 -13.96
C ASP A 60 -15.55 -23.13 -13.04
N GLY A 61 -15.68 -22.10 -12.21
CA GLY A 61 -14.58 -21.70 -11.33
C GLY A 61 -14.93 -20.60 -10.33
N ILE A 62 -14.06 -20.43 -9.35
CA ILE A 62 -14.24 -19.49 -8.23
C ILE A 62 -13.00 -18.61 -8.09
N ILE A 63 -13.21 -17.29 -7.97
CA ILE A 63 -12.21 -16.35 -7.45
C ILE A 63 -12.70 -15.90 -6.07
N ALA A 64 -11.87 -16.04 -5.05
CA ALA A 64 -12.29 -15.74 -3.68
C ALA A 64 -11.23 -15.01 -2.86
N ARG A 65 -11.68 -14.07 -2.04
CA ARG A 65 -10.90 -13.57 -0.90
C ARG A 65 -11.22 -14.45 0.30
N ILE A 66 -10.44 -15.51 0.50
CA ILE A 66 -10.73 -16.50 1.55
C ILE A 66 -10.34 -15.93 2.92
N SER A 67 -11.33 -15.76 3.80
CA SER A 67 -11.16 -15.10 5.10
C SER A 67 -11.55 -15.97 6.29
N SER A 68 -12.13 -17.15 6.06
CA SER A 68 -12.50 -18.08 7.12
C SER A 68 -12.39 -19.54 6.70
N ARG A 69 -12.25 -20.42 7.68
CA ARG A 69 -12.20 -21.86 7.43
C ARG A 69 -13.53 -22.38 6.86
N MET A 70 -14.65 -21.86 7.34
CA MET A 70 -15.98 -22.19 6.85
C MET A 70 -16.13 -21.89 5.36
N GLN A 71 -15.71 -20.69 4.93
CA GLN A 71 -15.73 -20.30 3.51
C GLN A 71 -14.81 -21.19 2.67
N LEU A 72 -13.63 -21.52 3.19
CA LEU A 72 -12.70 -22.42 2.52
C LEU A 72 -13.31 -23.82 2.29
N ASP A 73 -13.94 -24.39 3.32
CA ASP A 73 -14.53 -25.72 3.23
C ASP A 73 -15.73 -25.70 2.24
N GLN A 74 -16.58 -24.67 2.28
CA GLN A 74 -17.67 -24.47 1.30
C GLN A 74 -17.19 -24.35 -0.15
N ILE A 75 -16.06 -23.68 -0.39
CA ILE A 75 -15.46 -23.55 -1.72
C ILE A 75 -14.94 -24.91 -2.20
N ARG A 76 -14.29 -25.67 -1.31
CA ARG A 76 -13.73 -27.00 -1.65
C ARG A 76 -14.79 -28.01 -2.01
N ASP A 77 -15.93 -27.98 -1.33
CA ASP A 77 -17.04 -28.89 -1.57
C ASP A 77 -17.64 -28.74 -2.99
N ARG A 78 -17.37 -27.62 -3.67
CA ARG A 78 -17.80 -27.41 -5.06
C ARG A 78 -16.98 -28.19 -6.08
N GLY A 79 -15.73 -28.56 -5.76
CA GLY A 79 -14.88 -29.33 -6.65
C GLY A 79 -14.47 -28.62 -7.96
N VAL A 80 -14.62 -27.31 -8.05
CA VAL A 80 -14.26 -26.51 -9.23
C VAL A 80 -12.91 -25.79 -9.04
N PRO A 81 -12.17 -25.51 -10.13
CA PRO A 81 -10.98 -24.67 -10.08
C PRO A 81 -11.20 -23.39 -9.27
N THR A 82 -10.28 -23.11 -8.35
CA THR A 82 -10.39 -21.97 -7.44
C THR A 82 -9.08 -21.20 -7.38
N VAL A 83 -9.19 -19.88 -7.48
CA VAL A 83 -8.10 -18.93 -7.25
C VAL A 83 -8.39 -18.10 -6.00
N ASN A 84 -7.49 -18.16 -5.02
CA ASN A 84 -7.49 -17.31 -3.83
C ASN A 84 -6.64 -16.06 -4.08
N ILE A 85 -7.12 -14.92 -3.61
CA ILE A 85 -6.47 -13.61 -3.81
C ILE A 85 -5.95 -12.95 -2.53
N ASP A 86 -6.04 -13.63 -1.39
CA ASP A 86 -5.64 -13.11 -0.08
C ASP A 86 -4.55 -13.97 0.58
N THR A 87 -3.78 -13.39 1.48
CA THR A 87 -2.67 -14.07 2.17
C THR A 87 -3.07 -14.72 3.48
N VAL A 88 -4.32 -14.57 3.94
CA VAL A 88 -4.79 -15.19 5.19
C VAL A 88 -4.82 -16.73 5.09
N PHE A 89 -5.20 -17.27 3.92
CA PHE A 89 -5.27 -18.71 3.65
C PHE A 89 -4.36 -19.15 2.48
N GLU A 90 -3.23 -18.47 2.28
CA GLU A 90 -2.24 -18.84 1.25
C GLU A 90 -1.70 -20.28 1.45
N GLY A 91 -1.26 -20.92 0.35
CA GLY A 91 -0.67 -22.26 0.37
C GLY A 91 -1.67 -23.38 0.62
N THR A 92 -2.96 -23.12 0.41
CA THR A 92 -4.01 -24.09 0.67
C THR A 92 -4.07 -25.16 -0.42
N LYS A 93 -3.86 -26.43 -0.05
CA LYS A 93 -3.91 -27.56 -0.99
C LYS A 93 -5.20 -27.54 -1.82
N GLY A 94 -5.05 -27.64 -3.15
CA GLY A 94 -6.15 -27.66 -4.11
C GLY A 94 -6.65 -26.29 -4.55
N ILE A 95 -6.05 -25.20 -4.05
CA ILE A 95 -6.39 -23.82 -4.40
C ILE A 95 -5.12 -23.15 -4.91
N SER A 96 -5.22 -22.42 -6.03
CA SER A 96 -4.10 -21.63 -6.54
C SER A 96 -4.17 -20.23 -5.97
N ASP A 97 -3.00 -19.62 -5.69
CA ASP A 97 -2.93 -18.29 -5.09
C ASP A 97 -2.44 -17.25 -6.11
N VAL A 98 -3.13 -16.10 -6.16
CA VAL A 98 -2.71 -14.89 -6.87
C VAL A 98 -2.69 -13.75 -5.85
N ILE A 99 -1.53 -13.49 -5.26
CA ILE A 99 -1.40 -12.68 -4.03
C ILE A 99 -0.34 -11.59 -4.19
N THR A 100 -0.36 -10.60 -3.30
CA THR A 100 0.69 -9.57 -3.26
C THR A 100 1.88 -10.01 -2.40
N ASP A 101 3.07 -9.53 -2.75
CA ASP A 101 4.30 -9.82 -2.01
C ASP A 101 4.40 -8.98 -0.72
N GLU A 102 4.21 -9.63 0.44
CA GLU A 102 4.32 -8.99 1.76
C GLU A 102 5.76 -8.65 2.16
N ARG A 103 6.77 -9.34 1.60
CA ARG A 103 8.19 -8.98 1.80
C ARG A 103 8.51 -7.71 1.02
N GLN A 104 8.08 -7.63 -0.24
CA GLN A 104 8.21 -6.39 -1.02
C GLN A 104 7.47 -5.24 -0.32
N ARG A 105 6.29 -5.48 0.26
CA ARG A 105 5.54 -4.48 1.04
C ARG A 105 6.37 -3.93 2.20
N ALA A 106 6.98 -4.84 2.96
CA ALA A 106 7.84 -4.50 4.09
C ALA A 106 9.07 -3.69 3.64
N GLU A 107 9.74 -4.11 2.58
CA GLU A 107 10.90 -3.42 2.01
C GLU A 107 10.56 -2.01 1.51
N LEU A 108 9.43 -1.85 0.81
CA LEU A 108 8.92 -0.54 0.36
C LEU A 108 8.59 0.36 1.54
N ALA A 109 7.88 -0.16 2.54
CA ALA A 109 7.48 0.60 3.73
C ALA A 109 8.70 1.04 4.54
N PHE A 110 9.62 0.12 4.81
CA PHE A 110 10.84 0.40 5.55
C PHE A 110 11.73 1.40 4.81
N SER A 111 11.98 1.18 3.51
CA SER A 111 12.81 2.08 2.71
C SER A 111 12.22 3.49 2.66
N HIS A 112 10.91 3.61 2.51
CA HIS A 112 10.21 4.90 2.52
C HIS A 112 10.40 5.67 3.83
N LEU A 113 10.29 4.98 4.97
CA LEU A 113 10.44 5.57 6.30
C LEU A 113 11.91 5.85 6.64
N ARG A 114 12.86 5.00 6.21
CA ARG A 114 14.31 5.23 6.35
C ARG A 114 14.81 6.37 5.49
N ASP A 115 14.34 6.46 4.25
CA ASP A 115 14.58 7.62 3.39
C ASP A 115 14.05 8.90 4.05
N ARG A 116 13.19 8.78 5.05
CA ARG A 116 12.70 9.88 5.89
C ARG A 116 13.46 10.07 7.21
N GLY A 117 14.63 9.46 7.37
CA GLY A 117 15.49 9.65 8.54
C GLY A 117 15.00 8.95 9.82
N PHE A 118 13.85 8.26 9.82
CA PHE A 118 13.35 7.58 11.02
C PHE A 118 14.24 6.42 11.42
N GLU A 119 14.77 6.42 12.63
CA GLU A 119 15.60 5.33 13.17
C GLU A 119 14.82 4.41 14.13
N ARG A 120 13.62 4.84 14.52
CA ARG A 120 12.77 4.11 15.47
C ARG A 120 11.49 3.73 14.76
N PHE A 121 11.12 2.46 14.88
CA PHE A 121 10.00 1.89 14.15
C PHE A 121 8.98 1.27 15.08
N ALA A 122 7.73 1.29 14.64
CA ALA A 122 6.69 0.48 15.24
C ALA A 122 5.76 -0.12 14.19
N TYR A 123 5.12 -1.23 14.56
CA TYR A 123 4.05 -1.87 13.78
C TYR A 123 2.75 -1.81 14.58
N PHE A 124 1.71 -1.24 13.97
CA PHE A 124 0.39 -1.07 14.58
C PHE A 124 -0.67 -1.92 13.86
N ALA A 125 -1.08 -2.99 14.53
CA ALA A 125 -2.07 -3.94 14.01
C ALA A 125 -2.93 -4.53 15.15
N PRO A 126 -4.03 -3.87 15.54
CA PRO A 126 -4.94 -4.39 16.57
C PRO A 126 -5.50 -5.78 16.22
N PRO A 127 -5.42 -6.80 17.10
CA PRO A 127 -5.75 -8.19 16.78
C PRO A 127 -7.04 -8.38 15.95
N SER A 128 -6.89 -8.90 14.72
CA SER A 128 -7.99 -9.14 13.77
C SER A 128 -7.78 -10.47 13.03
N ARG A 129 -8.87 -11.01 12.47
CA ARG A 129 -8.85 -12.16 11.54
C ARG A 129 -8.86 -11.73 10.06
N GLN A 130 -8.95 -10.43 9.79
CA GLN A 130 -9.14 -9.87 8.45
C GLN A 130 -7.84 -9.69 7.65
N TYR A 131 -6.68 -9.95 8.28
CA TYR A 131 -5.39 -9.80 7.64
C TYR A 131 -4.40 -10.84 8.17
N SER A 132 -3.39 -11.15 7.37
CA SER A 132 -2.36 -12.12 7.72
C SER A 132 -1.37 -11.56 8.73
N SER A 133 -0.96 -12.39 9.70
CA SER A 133 0.16 -12.05 10.60
C SER A 133 1.49 -11.91 9.87
N LYS A 134 1.58 -12.43 8.63
CA LYS A 134 2.74 -12.33 7.75
C LYS A 134 3.15 -10.88 7.51
N ARG A 135 2.19 -9.96 7.29
CA ARG A 135 2.47 -8.53 7.06
C ARG A 135 3.33 -7.92 8.16
N GLY A 136 2.94 -8.14 9.42
CA GLY A 136 3.69 -7.65 10.58
C GLY A 136 5.04 -8.35 10.75
N ARG A 137 5.07 -9.67 10.54
CA ARG A 137 6.32 -10.46 10.64
C ARG A 137 7.37 -10.00 9.63
N GLU A 138 6.99 -9.81 8.37
CA GLU A 138 7.90 -9.34 7.32
C GLU A 138 8.41 -7.93 7.62
N PHE A 139 7.53 -6.98 7.99
CA PHE A 139 7.96 -5.62 8.32
C PHE A 139 8.94 -5.57 9.50
N ILE A 140 8.62 -6.26 10.60
CA ILE A 140 9.49 -6.33 11.79
C ILE A 140 10.82 -7.00 11.43
N ALA A 141 10.80 -8.05 10.60
CA ALA A 141 12.02 -8.72 10.14
C ALA A 141 12.89 -7.80 9.29
N THR A 142 12.31 -7.09 8.31
CA THR A 142 13.03 -6.12 7.46
C THR A 142 13.70 -5.03 8.31
N VAL A 143 12.99 -4.46 9.28
CA VAL A 143 13.54 -3.42 10.17
C VAL A 143 14.72 -3.96 11.00
N ARG A 144 14.56 -5.15 11.59
CA ARG A 144 15.60 -5.76 12.45
C ARG A 144 16.82 -6.21 11.66
N GLN A 145 16.63 -6.75 10.46
CA GLN A 145 17.73 -7.11 9.56
C GLN A 145 18.57 -5.90 9.16
N ALA A 146 17.95 -4.72 9.07
CA ALA A 146 18.64 -3.46 8.83
C ALA A 146 19.28 -2.83 10.09
N GLY A 147 19.21 -3.50 11.26
CA GLY A 147 19.86 -3.08 12.49
C GLY A 147 19.07 -2.12 13.38
N PHE A 148 17.76 -1.95 13.15
CA PHE A 148 16.91 -1.04 13.93
C PHE A 148 15.94 -1.80 14.84
N ASP A 149 15.50 -1.16 15.94
CA ASP A 149 14.43 -1.69 16.79
C ASP A 149 13.05 -1.43 16.16
N CYS A 150 12.13 -2.38 16.36
CA CYS A 150 10.74 -2.27 15.93
C CYS A 150 9.80 -2.71 17.05
N ARG A 151 8.99 -1.78 17.56
CA ARG A 151 7.98 -2.05 18.59
C ARG A 151 6.67 -2.51 17.97
N GLU A 152 6.06 -3.55 18.52
CA GLU A 152 4.78 -4.08 18.03
C GLU A 152 3.66 -3.71 19.00
N TYR A 153 2.51 -3.27 18.48
CA TYR A 153 1.33 -3.06 19.30
C TYR A 153 0.74 -4.40 19.77
N LYS A 154 0.91 -4.71 21.06
CA LYS A 154 0.38 -5.92 21.70
C LYS A 154 -0.59 -5.57 22.81
N PRO A 155 -1.90 -5.46 22.52
CA PRO A 155 -2.85 -4.95 23.51
C PRO A 155 -3.32 -5.97 24.56
N GLY A 156 -2.82 -7.21 24.52
CA GLY A 156 -3.13 -8.25 25.50
C GLY A 156 -4.51 -8.90 25.35
N TYR A 157 -5.23 -8.66 24.24
CA TYR A 157 -6.47 -9.36 23.91
C TYR A 157 -6.36 -10.12 22.57
N ARG A 158 -7.29 -11.05 22.33
CA ARG A 158 -7.34 -11.88 21.13
C ARG A 158 -8.31 -11.30 20.08
N ALA A 159 -8.08 -11.65 18.81
CA ALA A 159 -8.99 -11.30 17.72
C ALA A 159 -10.42 -11.82 18.01
N GLY A 160 -11.41 -10.97 17.79
CA GLY A 160 -12.83 -11.25 18.04
C GLY A 160 -13.35 -10.75 19.40
N ARG A 161 -12.48 -10.31 20.32
CA ARG A 161 -12.95 -9.62 21.53
C ARG A 161 -13.57 -8.27 21.13
N LYS A 162 -14.84 -8.06 21.49
CA LYS A 162 -15.49 -6.75 21.35
C LYS A 162 -14.88 -5.79 22.37
N ILE A 163 -14.29 -4.70 21.90
CA ILE A 163 -13.76 -3.62 22.72
C ILE A 163 -14.50 -2.33 22.38
N GLY A 164 -14.84 -1.56 23.40
CA GLY A 164 -15.45 -0.25 23.21
C GLY A 164 -14.45 0.78 22.71
N TRP A 165 -14.96 1.87 22.14
CA TRP A 165 -14.18 2.99 21.63
C TRP A 165 -13.19 3.55 22.67
N GLU A 166 -13.67 3.85 23.88
CA GLU A 166 -12.86 4.40 24.96
C GLU A 166 -11.75 3.44 25.44
N GLU A 167 -12.06 2.15 25.57
CA GLU A 167 -11.06 1.14 25.92
C GLU A 167 -9.98 1.08 24.84
N GLN A 168 -10.37 1.13 23.57
CA GLN A 168 -9.44 1.12 22.47
C GLN A 168 -8.52 2.34 22.52
N GLN A 169 -9.09 3.54 22.62
CA GLN A 169 -8.33 4.79 22.71
C GLN A 169 -7.32 4.72 23.86
N ARG A 170 -7.77 4.38 25.08
CA ARG A 170 -6.88 4.28 26.26
C ARG A 170 -5.71 3.31 26.04
N ARG A 171 -5.95 2.14 25.42
CA ARG A 171 -4.89 1.15 25.17
C ARG A 171 -3.89 1.63 24.12
N VAL A 172 -4.35 2.25 23.04
CA VAL A 172 -3.46 2.81 22.02
C VAL A 172 -2.68 3.99 22.58
N SER A 173 -3.31 4.86 23.36
CA SER A 173 -2.65 5.96 24.08
C SER A 173 -1.54 5.46 24.98
N GLY A 174 -1.82 4.50 25.86
CA GLY A 174 -0.80 3.94 26.75
C GLY A 174 0.36 3.26 25.99
N TRP A 175 0.09 2.69 24.82
CA TRP A 175 1.16 2.18 23.96
C TRP A 175 1.99 3.31 23.32
N LEU A 176 1.35 4.35 22.80
CA LEU A 176 2.04 5.52 22.26
C LEU A 176 2.97 6.17 23.30
N ASP A 177 2.57 6.21 24.57
CA ASP A 177 3.37 6.76 25.67
C ASP A 177 4.64 5.94 25.97
N SER A 178 4.63 4.66 25.58
CA SER A 178 5.80 3.77 25.71
C SER A 178 6.76 3.88 24.52
N LEU A 179 6.38 4.57 23.43
CA LEU A 179 7.20 4.67 22.25
C LEU A 179 8.21 5.82 22.34
N PRO A 180 9.46 5.61 21.94
CA PRO A 180 10.46 6.66 21.90
C PRO A 180 10.30 7.54 20.64
N PHE A 181 9.96 8.82 20.79
CA PHE A 181 9.82 9.78 19.66
C PHE A 181 11.15 10.41 19.21
N PRO A 182 11.32 10.74 17.91
CA PRO A 182 10.38 10.51 16.81
C PRO A 182 10.31 9.04 16.37
N VAL A 183 9.12 8.54 16.02
CA VAL A 183 8.89 7.14 15.62
C VAL A 183 8.10 7.05 14.31
N ALA A 184 8.49 6.12 13.45
CA ALA A 184 7.74 5.76 12.25
C ALA A 184 6.89 4.52 12.51
N ILE A 185 5.58 4.64 12.34
CA ILE A 185 4.62 3.58 12.58
C ILE A 185 4.07 3.08 11.24
N PHE A 186 4.31 1.81 10.93
CA PHE A 186 3.64 1.11 9.85
C PHE A 186 2.34 0.48 10.37
N THR A 187 1.21 0.83 9.77
CA THR A 187 -0.10 0.25 10.15
C THR A 187 -0.48 -0.86 9.20
N VAL A 188 -1.24 -1.84 9.71
CA VAL A 188 -1.66 -2.99 8.89
C VAL A 188 -2.47 -2.58 7.66
N ASP A 189 -3.31 -1.56 7.78
CA ASP A 189 -4.17 -1.01 6.72
C ASP A 189 -4.44 0.49 6.97
N ALA A 190 -5.12 1.15 6.02
CA ALA A 190 -5.50 2.55 6.07
C ALA A 190 -6.56 2.86 7.14
N HIS A 191 -7.47 1.93 7.46
CA HIS A 191 -8.46 2.13 8.53
C HIS A 191 -7.79 2.27 9.91
N ARG A 192 -6.82 1.40 10.20
CA ARG A 192 -6.00 1.46 11.42
C ARG A 192 -5.04 2.64 11.38
N GLY A 193 -4.53 3.02 10.21
CA GLY A 193 -3.79 4.27 10.01
C GLY A 193 -4.61 5.50 10.42
N ARG A 194 -5.84 5.61 9.93
CA ARG A 194 -6.74 6.75 10.19
C ARG A 194 -7.10 6.83 11.66
N GLN A 195 -7.43 5.69 12.25
CA GLN A 195 -7.71 5.59 13.67
C GLN A 195 -6.51 6.00 14.54
N LEU A 196 -5.29 5.59 14.17
CA LEU A 196 -4.09 5.99 14.89
C LEU A 196 -3.85 7.50 14.77
N ALA A 197 -4.01 8.07 13.58
CA ALA A 197 -3.89 9.50 13.34
C ALA A 197 -4.90 10.32 14.17
N GLU A 198 -6.15 9.86 14.26
CA GLU A 198 -7.18 10.47 15.10
C GLU A 198 -6.79 10.46 16.57
N ILE A 199 -6.27 9.34 17.08
CA ILE A 199 -5.79 9.25 18.47
C ILE A 199 -4.59 10.18 18.69
N CYS A 200 -3.66 10.26 17.75
CA CYS A 200 -2.56 11.22 17.82
C CYS A 200 -3.07 12.66 17.88
N HIS A 201 -4.05 13.02 17.03
CA HIS A 201 -4.65 14.35 16.99
C HIS A 201 -5.31 14.73 18.33
N LEU A 202 -6.17 13.85 18.88
CA LEU A 202 -6.83 14.06 20.17
C LEU A 202 -5.85 14.19 21.34
N ARG A 203 -4.65 13.61 21.20
CA ARG A 203 -3.57 13.69 22.19
C ARG A 203 -2.55 14.78 21.91
N GLN A 204 -2.78 15.62 20.89
CA GLN A 204 -1.85 16.66 20.46
C GLN A 204 -0.45 16.12 20.10
N ILE A 205 -0.37 14.84 19.70
CA ILE A 205 0.85 14.24 19.17
C ILE A 205 0.93 14.62 17.69
N ARG A 206 2.00 15.33 17.31
CA ARG A 206 2.16 15.82 15.95
C ARG A 206 2.46 14.67 14.99
N VAL A 207 1.63 14.55 13.97
CA VAL A 207 1.87 13.72 12.79
C VAL A 207 2.19 14.66 11.64
N PRO A 208 3.32 14.51 10.93
CA PRO A 208 4.33 13.45 11.07
C PRO A 208 5.52 13.73 12.03
N ASP A 209 5.58 14.89 12.72
CA ASP A 209 6.80 15.33 13.44
C ASP A 209 7.25 14.36 14.55
N GLN A 210 6.33 13.88 15.37
CA GLN A 210 6.61 12.98 16.48
C GLN A 210 6.30 11.53 16.09
N VAL A 211 5.22 11.35 15.33
CA VAL A 211 4.77 10.04 14.84
C VAL A 211 4.49 10.15 13.35
N ALA A 212 5.31 9.52 12.51
CA ALA A 212 4.94 9.28 11.13
C ALA A 212 4.07 8.03 11.02
N ILE A 213 3.07 8.05 10.15
CA ILE A 213 2.11 6.96 9.97
C ILE A 213 2.10 6.56 8.50
N LEU A 214 2.48 5.33 8.20
CA LEU A 214 2.39 4.73 6.85
C LEU A 214 1.38 3.58 6.85
N ALA A 215 0.35 3.67 6.02
CA ALA A 215 -0.64 2.61 5.88
C ALA A 215 -0.15 1.44 5.02
N GLY A 216 -0.50 0.22 5.44
CA GLY A 216 -0.13 -1.02 4.77
C GLY A 216 -0.81 -1.26 3.44
N ASP A 217 -1.95 -0.62 3.19
CA ASP A 217 -2.67 -0.58 1.93
C ASP A 217 -3.17 0.84 1.64
N THR A 218 -3.71 1.03 0.44
CA THR A 218 -4.34 2.29 0.04
C THR A 218 -5.84 2.08 0.05
N ASP A 219 -6.52 2.73 1.00
CA ASP A 219 -7.93 3.04 0.84
C ASP A 219 -8.09 4.54 0.61
N GLU A 220 -8.56 4.92 -0.58
CA GLU A 220 -8.62 6.33 -1.01
C GLU A 220 -9.37 7.19 0.01
N LEU A 221 -10.56 6.75 0.42
CA LEU A 221 -11.39 7.48 1.36
C LEU A 221 -10.70 7.60 2.71
N MET A 222 -10.26 6.48 3.31
CA MET A 222 -9.61 6.51 4.63
C MET A 222 -8.30 7.30 4.64
N CYS A 223 -7.55 7.26 3.55
CA CYS A 223 -6.32 8.03 3.40
C CYS A 223 -6.60 9.54 3.32
N ASP A 224 -7.64 9.94 2.57
CA ASP A 224 -7.92 11.34 2.30
C ASP A 224 -8.67 12.03 3.46
N VAL A 225 -9.56 11.33 4.17
CA VAL A 225 -10.27 11.90 5.34
C VAL A 225 -9.43 11.92 6.61
N SER A 226 -8.25 11.31 6.60
CA SER A 226 -7.34 11.35 7.74
C SER A 226 -6.72 12.74 7.89
N THR A 227 -6.49 13.17 9.13
CA THR A 227 -5.82 14.44 9.43
C THR A 227 -4.53 14.17 10.19
N PRO A 228 -3.34 14.37 9.58
CA PRO A 228 -3.13 14.71 8.16
C PRO A 228 -3.38 13.50 7.21
N PRO A 229 -3.54 13.72 5.89
CA PRO A 229 -3.77 12.64 4.91
C PRO A 229 -2.70 11.54 4.94
N LEU A 230 -3.12 10.28 4.85
CA LEU A 230 -2.24 9.12 5.06
C LEU A 230 -1.43 8.73 3.84
N SER A 231 -0.12 8.60 4.03
CA SER A 231 0.72 7.85 3.11
C SER A 231 0.36 6.37 3.18
N SER A 232 0.48 5.67 2.06
CA SER A 232 0.04 4.27 1.95
C SER A 232 0.92 3.45 1.02
N VAL A 233 1.00 2.14 1.22
CA VAL A 233 1.57 1.23 0.23
C VAL A 233 0.47 0.86 -0.78
N ALA A 234 0.67 1.17 -2.05
CA ALA A 234 -0.28 0.90 -3.12
C ALA A 234 -0.15 -0.54 -3.62
N ALA A 235 -1.24 -1.30 -3.48
CA ALA A 235 -1.37 -2.63 -4.05
C ALA A 235 -1.88 -2.54 -5.49
N ALA A 236 -1.41 -3.43 -6.38
CA ALA A 236 -1.88 -3.50 -7.75
C ALA A 236 -3.18 -4.32 -7.84
N GLY A 237 -4.28 -3.81 -7.27
CA GLY A 237 -5.57 -4.52 -7.18
C GLY A 237 -6.10 -4.97 -8.54
N GLN A 238 -6.15 -4.07 -9.52
CA GLN A 238 -6.63 -4.35 -10.86
C GLN A 238 -5.79 -5.41 -11.58
N ARG A 239 -4.45 -5.28 -11.56
CA ARG A 239 -3.56 -6.34 -12.03
C ARG A 239 -3.79 -7.68 -11.32
N LEU A 240 -3.98 -7.66 -10.00
CA LEU A 240 -4.26 -8.87 -9.22
C LEU A 240 -5.55 -9.56 -9.69
N GLY A 241 -6.61 -8.79 -9.94
CA GLY A 241 -7.87 -9.33 -10.47
C GLY A 241 -7.73 -9.89 -11.89
N TYR A 242 -6.99 -9.19 -12.75
CA TYR A 242 -6.70 -9.62 -14.12
C TYR A 242 -5.95 -10.96 -14.12
N GLU A 243 -4.85 -11.05 -13.37
CA GLU A 243 -4.04 -12.28 -13.25
C GLU A 243 -4.83 -13.41 -12.57
N ALA A 244 -5.73 -13.09 -11.64
CA ALA A 244 -6.60 -14.08 -11.00
C ALA A 244 -7.55 -14.74 -11.99
N LEU A 245 -8.24 -13.96 -12.84
CA LEU A 245 -9.11 -14.52 -13.86
C LEU A 245 -8.32 -15.21 -14.98
N ALA A 246 -7.16 -14.68 -15.36
CA ALA A 246 -6.26 -15.32 -16.32
C ALA A 246 -5.75 -16.68 -15.85
N LEU A 247 -5.39 -16.80 -14.57
CA LEU A 247 -5.01 -18.08 -13.99
C LEU A 247 -6.21 -19.02 -13.94
N LEU A 248 -7.37 -18.55 -13.47
CA LEU A 248 -8.57 -19.38 -13.40
C LEU A 248 -8.98 -19.92 -14.78
N ASP A 249 -8.88 -19.10 -15.82
CA ASP A 249 -9.15 -19.50 -17.20
C ASP A 249 -8.30 -20.71 -17.62
N ARG A 250 -6.99 -20.65 -17.39
CA ARG A 250 -6.07 -21.76 -17.67
C ARG A 250 -6.44 -23.03 -16.90
N LEU A 251 -6.84 -22.89 -15.63
CA LEU A 251 -7.27 -24.03 -14.82
C LEU A 251 -8.58 -24.65 -15.34
N ILE A 252 -9.54 -23.83 -15.77
CA ILE A 252 -10.80 -24.29 -16.39
C ILE A 252 -10.51 -25.08 -17.68
N GLN A 253 -9.47 -24.69 -18.42
CA GLN A 253 -9.02 -25.39 -19.63
C GLN A 253 -8.24 -26.69 -19.34
N GLY A 254 -8.03 -27.04 -18.06
CA GLY A 254 -7.36 -28.26 -17.64
C GLY A 254 -5.83 -28.13 -17.52
N GLU A 255 -5.28 -26.91 -17.56
CA GLU A 255 -3.87 -26.72 -17.24
C GLU A 255 -3.57 -27.09 -15.79
N LYS A 256 -2.33 -27.56 -15.53
CA LYS A 256 -1.90 -27.91 -14.18
C LYS A 256 -1.76 -26.65 -13.33
N PRO A 257 -2.21 -26.67 -12.06
CA PRO A 257 -2.02 -25.52 -11.18
C PRO A 257 -0.53 -25.25 -10.93
N PRO A 258 -0.15 -23.97 -10.80
CA PRO A 258 1.21 -23.60 -10.45
C PRO A 258 1.58 -24.17 -9.07
N ARG A 259 2.85 -24.53 -8.90
CA ARG A 259 3.35 -25.07 -7.62
C ARG A 259 3.52 -23.99 -6.56
N GLU A 260 3.79 -22.77 -7.00
CA GLU A 260 4.02 -21.61 -6.14
C GLU A 260 2.95 -20.55 -6.41
N PRO A 261 2.61 -19.70 -5.42
CA PRO A 261 1.73 -18.56 -5.63
C PRO A 261 2.21 -17.65 -6.75
N LEU A 262 1.29 -17.16 -7.57
CA LEU A 262 1.58 -16.09 -8.51
C LEU A 262 1.65 -14.77 -7.72
N MET A 263 2.85 -14.21 -7.64
CA MET A 263 3.09 -12.97 -6.91
C MET A 263 2.85 -11.75 -7.80
N VAL A 264 1.93 -10.89 -7.39
CA VAL A 264 1.64 -9.62 -8.05
C VAL A 264 2.46 -8.51 -7.36
N PRO A 265 3.32 -7.79 -8.09
CA PRO A 265 4.14 -6.73 -7.50
C PRO A 265 3.28 -5.52 -7.09
N LEU A 266 3.71 -4.84 -6.04
CA LEU A 266 3.14 -3.59 -5.54
C LEU A 266 3.54 -2.40 -6.42
N GLN A 267 2.70 -1.37 -6.45
CA GLN A 267 2.93 -0.16 -7.26
C GLN A 267 3.90 0.84 -6.58
N GLY A 268 4.20 0.63 -5.30
CA GLY A 268 5.08 1.45 -4.48
C GLY A 268 4.34 2.19 -3.36
N VAL A 269 4.95 3.23 -2.80
CA VAL A 269 4.32 4.04 -1.73
C VAL A 269 3.66 5.29 -2.30
N ILE A 270 2.41 5.58 -1.97
CA ILE A 270 1.80 6.88 -2.21
C ILE A 270 2.16 7.77 -1.02
N SER A 271 2.98 8.79 -1.27
CA SER A 271 3.43 9.71 -0.23
C SER A 271 2.38 10.77 0.01
N ARG A 272 1.93 10.92 1.26
CA ARG A 272 1.09 12.03 1.72
C ARG A 272 1.66 12.63 3.01
N GLN A 273 0.96 13.59 3.59
CA GLN A 273 1.44 14.37 4.72
C GLN A 273 1.76 13.53 5.97
N SER A 274 1.12 12.38 6.21
CA SER A 274 1.36 11.57 7.41
C SER A 274 2.76 10.94 7.52
N THR A 275 3.56 10.96 6.47
CA THR A 275 4.99 10.60 6.51
C THR A 275 5.86 11.69 5.93
N ASP A 276 5.29 12.84 5.59
CA ASP A 276 6.03 13.93 4.98
C ASP A 276 6.74 14.75 6.05
N ILE A 277 7.52 14.06 6.91
CA ILE A 277 8.59 14.62 7.76
C ILE A 277 9.85 13.80 7.63
N LEU A 278 10.99 14.48 7.76
CA LEU A 278 12.21 13.77 8.07
C LEU A 278 12.43 13.88 9.59
N ALA A 279 12.52 12.74 10.27
CA ALA A 279 12.71 12.69 11.71
C ALA A 279 14.10 13.24 12.07
N ILE A 280 14.18 14.53 12.37
CA ILE A 280 15.44 15.21 12.63
C ILE A 280 15.24 16.10 13.84
N ASP A 281 16.06 15.90 14.86
CA ASP A 281 16.04 16.71 16.09
C ASP A 281 16.67 18.10 15.90
N ASP A 282 17.30 18.35 14.74
CA ASP A 282 17.91 19.62 14.39
C ASP A 282 16.89 20.59 13.74
N GLU A 283 16.54 21.64 14.48
CA GLU A 283 15.58 22.68 14.06
C GLU A 283 15.96 23.35 12.72
N THR A 284 17.26 23.48 12.44
CA THR A 284 17.77 24.04 11.18
C THR A 284 17.34 23.17 10.01
N VAL A 285 17.52 21.86 10.16
CA VAL A 285 17.16 20.91 9.12
C VAL A 285 15.65 20.79 9.01
N VAL A 286 14.92 20.75 10.14
CA VAL A 286 13.44 20.74 10.12
C VAL A 286 12.89 21.95 9.35
N ARG A 287 13.41 23.15 9.60
CA ARG A 287 13.04 24.37 8.85
C ARG A 287 13.39 24.26 7.37
N ALA A 288 14.58 23.76 7.05
CA ALA A 288 15.01 23.58 5.65
C ALA A 288 14.09 22.62 4.89
N LEU A 289 13.68 21.55 5.54
CA LEU A 289 12.77 20.56 4.96
C LEU A 289 11.36 21.08 4.79
N ARG A 290 10.86 21.82 5.77
CA ARG A 290 9.57 22.51 5.64
C ARG A 290 9.59 23.45 4.45
N PHE A 291 10.66 24.24 4.30
CA PHE A 291 10.85 25.11 3.15
C PHE A 291 10.87 24.32 1.82
N ILE A 292 11.65 23.23 1.75
CA ILE A 292 11.70 22.38 0.56
C ILE A 292 10.32 21.83 0.23
N ARG A 293 9.54 21.33 1.18
CA ARG A 293 8.19 20.79 0.90
C ARG A 293 7.25 21.80 0.30
N THR A 294 7.22 23.00 0.88
CA THR A 294 6.31 24.06 0.43
C THR A 294 6.70 24.61 -0.94
N HIS A 295 7.99 24.63 -1.27
CA HIS A 295 8.51 25.34 -2.45
C HIS A 295 9.22 24.44 -3.47
N ALA A 296 9.31 23.13 -3.26
CA ALA A 296 10.07 22.21 -4.13
C ALA A 296 9.67 22.35 -5.59
N PHE A 297 8.39 22.63 -5.87
CA PHE A 297 7.83 22.70 -7.21
C PHE A 297 7.95 24.10 -7.85
N GLN A 298 8.55 25.08 -7.17
CA GLN A 298 8.68 26.49 -7.58
C GLN A 298 10.11 26.84 -8.02
N ASP A 299 10.81 25.92 -8.68
CA ASP A 299 12.18 26.10 -9.18
C ASP A 299 13.24 26.56 -8.16
N ILE A 300 13.04 26.25 -6.88
CA ILE A 300 14.01 26.56 -5.82
C ILE A 300 15.37 25.87 -6.01
N VAL A 301 16.42 26.52 -5.51
CA VAL A 301 17.77 25.97 -5.35
C VAL A 301 18.22 26.04 -3.88
N VAL A 302 19.33 25.38 -3.54
CA VAL A 302 19.89 25.39 -2.17
C VAL A 302 20.17 26.81 -1.66
N LYS A 303 20.47 27.76 -2.56
CA LYS A 303 20.67 29.16 -2.18
C LYS A 303 19.40 29.79 -1.59
N ASP A 304 18.22 29.38 -2.04
CA ASP A 304 16.96 29.93 -1.53
C ASP A 304 16.66 29.43 -0.12
N ILE A 305 17.00 28.17 0.18
CA ILE A 305 16.93 27.62 1.55
C ILE A 305 17.82 28.45 2.50
N LEU A 306 19.02 28.81 2.05
CA LEU A 306 20.00 29.57 2.85
C LEU A 306 19.60 31.04 3.06
N ARG A 307 18.61 31.57 2.33
CA ARG A 307 18.04 32.90 2.58
C ARG A 307 17.08 32.88 3.77
N GLU A 308 16.40 31.76 3.98
CA GLU A 308 15.40 31.58 5.04
C GLU A 308 15.99 31.08 6.36
N ILE A 309 17.22 30.57 6.33
CA ILE A 309 17.82 29.85 7.46
C ILE A 309 19.24 30.36 7.72
N PRO A 310 19.54 30.85 8.94
CA PRO A 310 20.80 31.52 9.25
C PRO A 310 21.95 30.51 9.50
N VAL A 311 22.32 29.72 8.48
CA VAL A 311 23.47 28.79 8.53
C VAL A 311 24.31 28.87 7.26
N SER A 312 25.58 28.47 7.35
CA SER A 312 26.43 28.35 6.16
C SER A 312 26.02 27.15 5.30
N ARG A 313 26.25 27.22 3.99
CA ARG A 313 25.99 26.10 3.06
C ARG A 313 26.66 24.80 3.53
N ARG A 314 27.92 24.89 3.96
CA ARG A 314 28.69 23.73 4.41
C ARG A 314 28.07 23.09 5.65
N CYS A 315 27.62 23.90 6.60
CA CYS A 315 26.92 23.42 7.80
C CYS A 315 25.63 22.69 7.41
N LEU A 316 24.80 23.30 6.55
CA LEU A 316 23.56 22.69 6.08
C LEU A 316 23.81 21.36 5.35
N GLU A 317 24.83 21.27 4.48
CA GLU A 317 25.18 20.03 3.78
C GLU A 317 25.67 18.93 4.71
N ILE A 318 26.43 19.27 5.75
CA ILE A 318 26.89 18.31 6.77
C ILE A 318 25.69 17.81 7.56
N GLN A 319 24.84 18.70 8.05
CA GLN A 319 23.63 18.33 8.80
C GLN A 319 22.71 17.43 7.95
N PHE A 320 22.45 17.80 6.70
CA PHE A 320 21.67 16.96 5.77
C PHE A 320 22.32 15.59 5.55
N ARG A 321 23.64 15.51 5.35
CA ARG A 321 24.32 14.21 5.23
C ARG A 321 24.23 13.38 6.51
N ASN A 322 24.39 13.99 7.67
CA ASN A 322 24.35 13.31 8.95
C ASN A 322 22.95 12.75 9.25
N TYR A 323 21.91 13.54 9.04
CA TYR A 323 20.54 13.17 9.39
C TYR A 323 19.79 12.40 8.29
N LEU A 324 20.15 12.59 7.02
CA LEU A 324 19.39 12.07 5.87
C LEU A 324 20.20 11.20 4.92
N GLY A 325 21.51 11.11 5.10
CA GLY A 325 22.42 10.43 4.18
C GLY A 325 22.51 11.08 2.80
N ARG A 326 22.01 12.32 2.63
CA ARG A 326 21.96 13.02 1.33
C ARG A 326 22.07 14.52 1.51
N SER A 327 22.42 15.24 0.46
CA SER A 327 22.53 16.71 0.43
C SER A 327 21.17 17.43 0.27
N PRO A 328 21.08 18.74 0.56
CA PRO A 328 19.86 19.53 0.32
C PRO A 328 19.40 19.51 -1.14
N ALA A 329 20.34 19.51 -2.08
CA ALA A 329 20.03 19.43 -3.51
C ALA A 329 19.45 18.06 -3.91
N GLU A 330 19.94 16.98 -3.31
CA GLU A 330 19.38 15.64 -3.48
C GLU A 330 18.00 15.54 -2.85
N GLU A 331 17.76 16.19 -1.72
CA GLU A 331 16.45 16.23 -1.08
C GLU A 331 15.40 16.96 -1.92
N ILE A 332 15.72 18.15 -2.46
CA ILE A 332 14.83 18.85 -3.41
C ILE A 332 14.48 17.90 -4.56
N ARG A 333 15.48 17.25 -5.15
CA ARG A 333 15.27 16.32 -6.28
C ARG A 333 14.41 15.13 -5.89
N ARG A 334 14.60 14.57 -4.69
CA ARG A 334 13.80 13.46 -4.16
C ARG A 334 12.32 13.84 -4.08
N VAL A 335 12.00 14.98 -3.45
CA VAL A 335 10.62 15.47 -3.29
C VAL A 335 9.96 15.67 -4.67
N ARG A 336 10.69 16.28 -5.62
CA ARG A 336 10.20 16.44 -7.00
C ARG A 336 9.92 15.11 -7.70
N LEU A 337 10.81 14.12 -7.56
CA LEU A 337 10.66 12.80 -8.16
C LEU A 337 9.51 11.99 -7.54
N GLU A 338 9.31 12.09 -6.23
CA GLU A 338 8.20 11.42 -5.54
C GLU A 338 6.85 11.96 -6.01
N LYS A 339 6.71 13.29 -6.15
CA LYS A 339 5.49 13.88 -6.73
C LYS A 339 5.29 13.46 -8.18
N GLY A 340 6.37 13.39 -8.96
CA GLY A 340 6.31 12.92 -10.35
C GLY A 340 5.83 11.47 -10.44
N ARG A 341 6.27 10.60 -9.52
CA ARG A 341 5.81 9.21 -9.44
C ARG A 341 4.33 9.12 -9.10
N GLU A 342 3.86 9.91 -8.16
CA GLU A 342 2.43 10.01 -7.80
C GLU A 342 1.58 10.47 -8.99
N LEU A 343 1.97 11.56 -9.67
CA LEU A 343 1.23 12.06 -10.84
C LEU A 343 1.25 11.06 -12.01
N LEU A 344 2.33 10.29 -12.18
CA LEU A 344 2.39 9.24 -13.20
C LEU A 344 1.38 8.11 -12.94
N ALA A 345 1.07 7.83 -11.67
CA ALA A 345 0.13 6.79 -11.27
C ALA A 345 -1.32 7.28 -11.23
N LEU A 346 -1.56 8.53 -10.82
CA LEU A 346 -2.89 9.04 -10.50
C LEU A 346 -3.48 10.01 -11.53
N SER A 347 -2.72 10.43 -12.55
CA SER A 347 -3.18 11.45 -13.51
C SER A 347 -2.96 11.04 -14.97
N THR A 348 -3.74 11.67 -15.86
CA THR A 348 -3.62 11.53 -17.32
C THR A 348 -2.67 12.54 -17.95
N MET A 349 -2.02 13.40 -17.15
CA MET A 349 -1.09 14.44 -17.62
C MET A 349 0.02 13.83 -18.48
N SER A 350 0.49 14.53 -19.50
CA SER A 350 1.66 14.11 -20.28
C SER A 350 2.93 14.10 -19.41
N ILE A 351 3.95 13.31 -19.81
CA ILE A 351 5.23 13.27 -19.07
C ILE A 351 5.89 14.66 -19.03
N SER A 352 5.68 15.48 -20.06
CA SER A 352 6.20 16.85 -20.12
C SER A 352 5.51 17.78 -19.13
N GLU A 353 4.18 17.68 -19.01
CA GLU A 353 3.42 18.43 -18.01
C GLU A 353 3.82 18.02 -16.60
N ILE A 354 3.92 16.71 -16.32
CA ILE A 354 4.36 16.21 -15.01
C ILE A 354 5.76 16.74 -14.67
N ALA A 355 6.71 16.68 -15.61
CA ALA A 355 8.05 17.18 -15.36
C ALA A 355 8.02 18.66 -14.95
N THR A 356 7.24 19.48 -15.66
CA THR A 356 7.08 20.92 -15.39
C THR A 356 6.42 21.15 -14.03
N SER A 357 5.29 20.48 -13.75
CA SER A 357 4.58 20.56 -12.47
C SER A 357 5.40 20.10 -11.28
N CYS A 358 6.37 19.20 -11.49
CA CYS A 358 7.29 18.76 -10.46
C CYS A 358 8.53 19.66 -10.35
N GLY A 359 8.64 20.79 -11.06
CA GLY A 359 9.80 21.68 -11.00
C GLY A 359 11.05 21.14 -11.69
N PHE A 360 10.90 20.39 -12.78
CA PHE A 360 12.00 20.04 -13.69
C PHE A 360 11.96 20.93 -14.94
N ALA A 361 13.13 21.40 -15.37
CA ALA A 361 13.26 22.24 -16.56
C ALA A 361 12.75 21.58 -17.86
N ASN A 362 12.76 20.24 -17.96
CA ASN A 362 12.19 19.51 -19.09
C ASN A 362 12.01 18.01 -18.77
N ALA A 363 11.23 17.34 -19.64
CA ALA A 363 10.96 15.91 -19.57
C ALA A 363 12.22 15.03 -19.61
N THR A 364 13.26 15.44 -20.35
CA THR A 364 14.53 14.67 -20.46
C THR A 364 15.23 14.59 -19.11
N ARG A 365 15.39 15.72 -18.41
CA ARG A 365 16.01 15.76 -17.08
C ARG A 365 15.20 14.99 -16.04
N PHE A 366 13.88 15.10 -16.09
CA PHE A 366 12.99 14.29 -15.27
C PHE A 366 13.19 12.80 -15.54
N GLY A 367 13.18 12.37 -16.81
CA GLY A 367 13.32 10.97 -17.19
C GLY A 367 14.65 10.33 -16.74
N VAL A 368 15.77 11.05 -16.88
CA VAL A 368 17.08 10.59 -16.41
C VAL A 368 17.10 10.45 -14.88
N ALA A 369 16.63 11.47 -14.16
CA ALA A 369 16.59 11.46 -12.71
C ALA A 369 15.64 10.37 -12.17
N PHE A 370 14.50 10.19 -12.82
CA PHE A 370 13.48 9.18 -12.48
C PHE A 370 14.05 7.77 -12.68
N ARG A 371 14.67 7.48 -13.83
CA ARG A 371 15.30 6.18 -14.09
C ARG A 371 16.42 5.90 -13.11
N LYS A 372 17.25 6.90 -12.79
CA LYS A 372 18.32 6.75 -11.80
C LYS A 372 17.79 6.37 -10.41
N ARG A 373 16.64 6.94 -10.01
CA ARG A 373 16.07 6.73 -8.67
C ARG A 373 15.22 5.47 -8.57
N PHE A 374 14.40 5.18 -9.58
CA PHE A 374 13.38 4.13 -9.54
C PHE A 374 13.68 2.94 -10.45
N GLY A 375 14.85 2.91 -11.12
CA GLY A 375 15.29 1.80 -11.97
C GLY A 375 14.64 1.72 -13.35
N GLN A 376 13.54 2.44 -13.58
CA GLN A 376 12.78 2.40 -14.84
C GLN A 376 12.40 3.80 -15.37
N THR A 377 12.03 3.90 -16.65
CA THR A 377 11.64 5.18 -17.25
C THR A 377 10.24 5.62 -16.80
N PRO A 378 9.92 6.93 -16.80
CA PRO A 378 8.57 7.41 -16.49
C PRO A 378 7.47 6.75 -17.35
N LEU A 379 7.75 6.54 -18.64
CA LEU A 379 6.80 5.92 -19.56
C LEU A 379 6.59 4.43 -19.24
N ALA A 380 7.65 3.71 -18.89
CA ALA A 380 7.54 2.32 -18.45
C ALA A 380 6.73 2.23 -17.15
N TYR A 381 7.05 3.06 -16.16
CA TYR A 381 6.33 3.13 -14.88
C TYR A 381 4.84 3.43 -15.09
N ARG A 382 4.51 4.40 -15.96
CA ARG A 382 3.12 4.71 -16.31
C ARG A 382 2.43 3.53 -17.00
N LYS A 383 3.08 2.88 -17.96
CA LYS A 383 2.47 1.72 -18.63
C LYS A 383 2.19 0.59 -17.64
N GLU A 384 3.08 0.35 -16.69
CA GLU A 384 2.86 -0.60 -15.60
C GLU A 384 1.72 -0.20 -14.67
N THR A 385 1.42 1.09 -14.52
CA THR A 385 0.33 1.58 -13.65
C THR A 385 -1.00 1.81 -14.39
N VAL A 386 -1.00 2.05 -15.72
CA VAL A 386 -2.18 2.41 -16.53
C VAL A 386 -2.66 1.28 -17.46
N LYS A 387 -1.79 0.34 -17.88
CA LYS A 387 -2.25 -0.94 -18.47
C LYS A 387 -2.64 -1.95 -17.38
N SER A 388 -2.56 -1.56 -16.11
CA SER A 388 -2.91 -2.39 -14.96
C SER A 388 -4.31 -2.09 -14.50
#